data_AF-A0A927MTR5-F1
#
_entry.id   AF-A0A927MTR5-F1
#
_cell.length_a   1.000
_cell.length_b   1.000
_cell.length_c   1.000
_cell.angle_alpha   90.00
_cell.angle_beta   90.00
_cell.angle_gamma   90.00
#
_symmetry.space_group_name_H-M   'P 1'
#
loop_
_entity.id
_entity.type
_entity.pdbx_description
1 polymer ?
#
loop_
_entity_poly.entity_id
_entity_poly.type
_entity_poly.pdbx_seq_one_letter_code
_entity_poly.pdbx_strand_id
1 'polypeptide(L)' 'MHKKSVAYFITVFFTDYLDKEAGLSTNTIKSYRDAFILFFKYLDEKDICKPS' A
#
# COMPACT_ATOMS: atom_id res chain seq x y z
N MET A 1 11.35 5.06 20.63
CA MET A 1 11.04 4.21 19.46
C MET A 1 10.23 5.05 18.47
N HIS A 2 10.71 5.32 17.26
CA HIS A 2 9.92 6.06 16.27
C HIS A 2 8.73 5.19 15.81
N LYS A 3 7.51 5.75 15.82
CA LYS A 3 6.31 5.04 15.37
C LYS A 3 6.36 4.89 13.85
N LYS A 4 6.36 3.66 13.35
CA LYS A 4 6.28 3.38 11.91
C LYS A 4 4.93 3.86 11.38
N SER A 5 4.93 4.56 10.24
CA SER A 5 3.72 5.05 9.58
C SER A 5 3.08 3.97 8.71
N VAL A 6 1.80 4.16 8.36
CA VAL A 6 1.12 3.29 7.38
C VAL A 6 1.88 3.28 6.04
N ALA A 7 2.38 4.44 5.60
CA ALA A 7 3.19 4.55 4.39
C ALA A 7 4.44 3.65 4.44
N TYR A 8 5.14 3.62 5.58
CA TYR A 8 6.29 2.73 5.77
C TYR A 8 5.90 1.25 5.60
N PHE A 9 4.80 0.82 6.21
CA PHE A 9 4.37 -0.59 6.13
C PHE A 9 3.92 -0.97 4.71
N ILE A 10 3.24 -0.06 4.01
CA ILE A 10 2.87 -0.29 2.61
C ILE A 10 4.12 -0.42 1.74
N THR A 11 5.11 0.46 1.91
CA THR A 11 6.37 0.34 1.17
C THR A 11 7.03 -1.02 1.40
N VAL A 12 7.22 -1.43 2.65
CA VAL A 12 7.83 -2.72 3.00
C VAL A 12 7.02 -3.90 2.44
N PHE A 13 5.69 -3.84 2.50
CA PHE A 13 4.84 -4.89 1.94
C PHE A 13 5.06 -5.04 0.42
N PHE A 14 5.12 -3.93 -0.32
CA PHE A 14 5.31 -3.98 -1.77
C PHE A 14 6.74 -4.35 -2.19
N THR A 15 7.76 -3.92 -1.43
CA THR A 15 9.18 -4.09 -1.84
C THR A 15 9.86 -5.30 -1.25
N ASP A 16 9.48 -5.73 -0.04
CA ASP A 16 10.12 -6.85 0.63
C ASP A 16 9.24 -8.09 0.50
N TYR A 17 7.97 -7.99 0.87
CA TYR A 17 7.09 -9.15 0.82
C TYR A 17 6.67 -9.52 -0.62
N LEU A 18 5.97 -8.63 -1.33
CA LEU A 18 5.39 -8.98 -2.64
C LEU A 18 6.46 -9.25 -3.71
N ASP A 19 7.55 -8.48 -3.69
CA ASP A 19 8.64 -8.62 -4.66
C ASP A 19 9.59 -9.76 -4.28
N LYS A 20 10.18 -9.76 -3.08
CA LYS A 20 11.28 -10.67 -2.72
C LYS A 20 10.81 -11.99 -2.12
N GLU A 21 9.78 -11.97 -1.27
CA GLU A 21 9.32 -13.18 -0.57
C GLU A 21 8.28 -13.95 -1.39
N ALA A 22 7.28 -13.26 -1.94
CA ALA A 22 6.21 -13.85 -2.73
C ALA A 22 6.57 -14.02 -4.21
N GLY A 23 7.63 -13.35 -4.70
CA GLY A 23 8.14 -13.50 -6.06
C GLY A 23 7.14 -13.09 -7.14
N LEU A 24 6.27 -12.12 -6.86
CA LEU A 24 5.26 -11.70 -7.83
C LEU A 24 5.90 -10.97 -9.02
N SER A 25 5.29 -11.11 -10.19
CA SER A 25 5.76 -10.37 -11.36
C SER A 25 5.65 -8.87 -11.14
N THR A 26 6.57 -8.10 -11.73
CA THR A 26 6.54 -6.64 -11.67
C THR A 26 5.21 -6.05 -12.16
N ASN A 27 4.57 -6.69 -13.14
CA ASN A 27 3.25 -6.26 -13.62
C ASN A 27 2.16 -6.49 -12.56
N THR A 28 2.18 -7.62 -11.86
CA THR A 28 1.25 -7.90 -10.75
C THR A 28 1.42 -6.89 -9.62
N ILE A 29 2.67 -6.57 -9.24
CA ILE A 29 2.98 -5.59 -8.20
C ILE A 29 2.46 -4.20 -8.59
N LYS A 30 2.67 -3.78 -9.85
CA LYS A 30 2.11 -2.53 -10.37
C LYS A 30 0.58 -2.50 -10.32
N SER A 31 -0.08 -3.58 -10.74
CA SER A 31 -1.55 -3.69 -10.68
C SER A 31 -2.07 -3.59 -9.24
N TYR A 32 -1.40 -4.22 -8.27
CA TYR A 32 -1.77 -4.12 -6.86
C TYR A 32 -1.54 -2.71 -6.31
N ARG A 33 -0.44 -2.05 -6.69
CA ARG A 33 -0.18 -0.66 -6.30
C ARG A 33 -1.30 0.24 -6.78
N ASP A 34 -1.70 0.08 -8.05
CA ASP A 34 -2.76 0.89 -8.65
C ASP A 34 -4.12 0.64 -7.96
N ALA A 35 -4.42 -0.61 -7.58
CA ALA A 35 -5.59 -0.95 -6.79
C ALA A 35 -5.58 -0.28 -5.40
N PHE A 36 -4.44 -0.28 -4.70
CA PHE A 36 -4.30 0.41 -3.41
C PHE A 36 -4.47 1.93 -3.55
N ILE A 37 -3.95 2.54 -4.62
CA ILE A 37 -4.18 3.96 -4.90
C ILE A 37 -5.68 4.25 -5.08
N LEU A 38 -6.39 3.44 -5.86
CA LEU A 38 -7.85 3.59 -6.02
C LEU A 38 -8.59 3.41 -4.70
N PHE A 39 -8.17 2.43 -3.89
CA PHE A 39 -8.76 2.20 -2.58
C PHE A 39 -8.58 3.40 -1.64
N PHE A 40 -7.38 3.98 -1.54
CA PHE A 40 -7.17 5.17 -0.71
C PHE A 40 -7.93 6.39 -1.21
N LYS A 41 -8.00 6.60 -2.53
CA LYS A 41 -8.85 7.66 -3.10
C LYS A 41 -10.31 7.47 -2.73
N TYR A 42 -10.82 6.25 -2.81
CA TYR A 42 -12.19 5.94 -2.39
C TYR A 42 -12.42 6.23 -0.90
N LEU A 43 -11.49 5.83 -0.03
CA LEU A 43 -11.59 6.09 1.41
C LEU A 43 -11.62 7.60 1.72
N ASP A 44 -10.81 8.37 1.01
CA ASP A 44 -10.75 9.83 1.12
C ASP A 44 -12.04 10.49 0.61
N GLU A 45 -12.50 10.11 -0.59
CA GLU A 45 -13.76 10.59 -1.19
C GLU A 45 -15.00 10.29 -0.34
N LYS A 46 -14.97 9.20 0.44
CA LYS A 46 -16.06 8.79 1.32
C LYS A 46 -15.92 9.26 2.76
N ASP A 47 -14.90 10.05 3.09
CA ASP A 47 -14.62 10.54 4.45
C ASP A 47 -14.57 9.38 5.48
N ILE A 48 -14.13 8.20 5.04
CA ILE A 48 -14.07 6.98 5.87
C ILE A 48 -12.88 7.08 6.84
N CYS A 49 -11.80 7.72 6.41
CA CYS A 49 -10.61 7.94 7.21
C CYS A 49 -10.40 9.43 7.45
N LYS A 50 -11.02 9.96 8.51
CA LYS A 50 -10.70 11.31 9.00
C LYS A 50 -9.28 11.33 9.56
N PRO A 51 -8.39 12.23 9.12
CA PRO A 51 -7.17 12.51 9.87
C PRO A 51 -7.60 13.07 11.23
N SER A 52 -7.33 12.31 12.30
CA SER A 52 -7.50 12.69 13.70
C SER A 52 -6.50 13.75 14.12
#